data_AF-A0A7W1W0P5-F1
#
_entry.id   AF-A0A7W1W0P5-F1
#
_cell.length_a   1.000
_cell.length_b   1.000
_cell.length_c   1.000
_cell.angle_alpha   90.00
_cell.angle_beta   90.00
_cell.angle_gamma   90.00
#
_symmetry.space_group_name_H-M   'P 1'
#
loop_
_entity.id
_entity.type
_entity.pdbx_description
1 polymer ?
#
loop_
_entity_poly.entity_id
_entity_poly.type
_entity_poly.pdbx_seq_one_letter_code
_entity_poly.pdbx_strand_id
1 'polypeptide(L)'
;LLYFMNKAPMGNYDKSIAQAGNGSPDIIATRLNGRTKHGIGLNYDQQLNETLGLFARAGWNDGKNETWCFTEIDHTLTTGLSFDGKKWKRQDDNAGLALLTNGLSGDHKNYLSKGGYGFITGDGKLNYAPEYAAELYYSFKPVIKDLWITADYQFMINPAYNKDRGPVNIFSLRLHVDL
;
A
#
# COMPACT_ATOMS: atom_id res chain seq x y z
N LEU A 1 11.11 -13.61 -5.25
CA LEU A 1 11.86 -12.72 -4.33
C LEU A 1 12.44 -11.59 -5.17
N LEU A 2 12.21 -10.35 -4.75
CA LEU A 2 12.74 -9.13 -5.34
C LEU A 2 13.60 -8.43 -4.28
N TYR A 3 14.76 -7.91 -4.69
CA TYR A 3 15.52 -6.94 -3.92
C TYR A 3 15.66 -5.68 -4.77
N PHE A 4 15.58 -4.51 -4.12
CA PHE A 4 15.80 -3.24 -4.79
C PHE A 4 16.65 -2.30 -3.95
N MET A 5 17.34 -1.39 -4.65
CA MET A 5 18.06 -0.27 -4.08
C MET A 5 17.79 0.97 -4.94
N ASN A 6 17.12 1.95 -4.36
CA ASN A 6 16.90 3.24 -5.00
C ASN A 6 18.00 4.21 -4.56
N LYS A 7 18.50 5.04 -5.48
CA LYS A 7 19.45 6.12 -5.19
C LYS A 7 18.90 7.42 -5.76
N ALA A 8 18.71 8.42 -4.89
CA ALA A 8 18.05 9.68 -5.25
C ALA A 8 18.45 10.81 -4.28
N PRO A 9 18.21 12.09 -4.65
CA PRO A 9 18.32 13.22 -3.73
C PRO A 9 17.18 13.20 -2.68
N MET A 10 17.31 12.33 -1.69
CA MET A 10 16.30 12.15 -0.64
C MET A 10 16.70 12.89 0.63
N GLY A 11 15.73 13.41 1.38
CA GLY A 11 15.87 13.80 2.79
C GLY A 11 16.09 12.59 3.70
N ASN A 12 16.51 12.82 4.95
CA ASN A 12 16.69 11.76 5.94
C ASN A 12 15.92 12.15 7.20
N TYR A 13 15.08 11.24 7.67
CA TYR A 13 14.11 11.50 8.73
C TYR A 13 14.78 11.86 10.06
N ASP A 14 15.77 11.09 10.50
CA ASP A 14 16.46 11.38 11.76
C ASP A 14 17.27 12.68 11.70
N LYS A 15 17.90 12.95 10.54
CA LYS A 15 18.65 14.21 10.35
C LYS A 15 17.71 15.42 10.37
N SER A 16 16.52 15.34 9.77
CA SER A 16 15.58 16.47 9.77
C SER A 16 15.03 16.73 11.17
N ILE A 17 14.76 15.67 11.94
CA ILE A 17 14.39 15.76 13.34
C ILE A 17 15.51 16.41 14.18
N ALA A 18 16.75 15.96 14.01
CA ALA A 18 17.89 16.52 14.74
C ALA A 18 18.11 18.01 14.43
N GLN A 19 17.94 18.41 13.16
CA GLN A 19 18.08 19.80 12.72
C GLN A 19 16.95 20.71 13.24
N ALA A 20 15.73 20.19 13.38
CA ALA A 20 14.58 20.97 13.81
C ALA A 20 14.58 21.34 15.31
N GLY A 21 15.26 20.55 16.15
CA GLY A 21 15.26 20.74 17.60
C GLY A 21 13.84 20.62 18.17
N ASN A 22 13.28 21.74 18.63
CA ASN A 22 11.92 21.83 19.17
C ASN A 22 10.86 22.20 18.12
N GLY A 23 11.26 22.52 16.89
CA GLY A 23 10.35 22.83 15.78
C GLY A 23 9.91 21.61 14.98
N SER A 24 9.06 21.84 13.97
CA SER A 24 8.66 20.81 13.00
C SER A 24 9.79 20.50 12.01
N PRO A 25 10.08 19.22 11.73
CA PRO A 25 11.18 18.85 10.85
C PRO A 25 10.85 19.02 9.37
N ASP A 26 11.71 19.76 8.65
CA ASP A 26 11.67 19.90 7.20
C ASP A 26 12.58 18.86 6.53
N ILE A 27 11.97 17.95 5.77
CA ILE A 27 12.71 16.88 5.07
C ILE A 27 13.56 17.43 3.92
N ILE A 28 13.11 18.50 3.26
CA ILE A 28 13.77 19.12 2.10
C ILE A 28 15.10 19.73 2.52
N ALA A 29 15.13 20.39 3.69
CA ALA A 29 16.34 21.00 4.26
C ALA A 29 17.50 20.00 4.44
N THR A 30 17.22 18.70 4.50
CA THR A 30 18.24 17.66 4.65
C THR A 30 18.57 16.92 3.36
N ARG A 31 17.91 17.18 2.22
CA ARG A 31 18.12 16.43 0.98
C ARG A 31 19.59 16.42 0.56
N LEU A 32 20.10 15.24 0.22
CA LEU A 32 21.47 15.07 -0.25
C LEU A 32 21.52 14.07 -1.40
N ASN A 33 22.29 14.39 -2.43
CA ASN A 33 22.56 13.47 -3.53
C ASN A 33 23.21 12.18 -3.02
N GLY A 34 22.72 11.05 -3.54
CA GLY A 34 23.33 9.76 -3.32
C GLY A 34 22.89 9.01 -2.07
N ARG A 35 21.83 9.46 -1.40
CA ARG A 35 21.14 8.62 -0.39
C ARG A 35 20.50 7.41 -1.06
N THR A 36 20.44 6.32 -0.31
CA THR A 36 19.87 5.05 -0.78
C THR A 36 18.67 4.63 0.04
N LYS A 37 17.75 3.88 -0.58
CA LYS A 37 16.65 3.20 0.10
C LYS A 37 16.65 1.74 -0.37
N HIS A 38 16.81 0.83 0.57
CA HIS A 38 16.89 -0.61 0.30
C HIS A 38 15.58 -1.28 0.65
N GLY A 39 15.20 -2.29 -0.10
CA GLY A 39 14.03 -3.08 0.23
C GLY A 39 13.98 -4.45 -0.43
N ILE A 40 13.07 -5.26 0.08
CA ILE A 40 12.79 -6.61 -0.39
C ILE A 40 11.29 -6.79 -0.61
N GLY A 41 10.95 -7.61 -1.59
CA GLY A 41 9.59 -8.00 -1.91
C GLY A 41 9.48 -9.52 -2.08
N LEU A 42 8.45 -10.10 -1.50
CA LEU A 42 8.06 -11.49 -1.65
C LEU A 42 6.68 -11.54 -2.29
N ASN A 43 6.51 -12.45 -3.24
CA ASN A 43 5.23 -12.76 -3.86
C ASN A 43 5.10 -14.28 -3.91
N TYR A 44 3.93 -14.76 -3.54
CA TYR A 44 3.58 -16.18 -3.50
C TYR A 44 2.15 -16.33 -4.04
N ASP A 45 2.00 -17.16 -5.06
CA ASP A 45 0.71 -17.49 -5.67
C ASP A 45 0.60 -19.01 -5.74
N GLN A 46 -0.53 -19.55 -5.29
CA GLN A 46 -0.77 -20.99 -5.23
C GLN A 46 -2.20 -21.30 -5.64
N GLN A 47 -2.36 -22.07 -6.71
CA GLN A 47 -3.64 -22.68 -7.03
C GLN A 47 -3.91 -23.80 -6.02
N LEU A 48 -5.03 -23.72 -5.30
CA LEU A 48 -5.43 -24.73 -4.31
C LEU A 48 -6.29 -25.84 -4.94
N ASN A 49 -7.13 -25.48 -5.90
CA ASN A 49 -7.91 -26.40 -6.75
C ASN A 49 -8.33 -25.69 -8.05
N GLU A 50 -9.06 -26.34 -8.94
CA GLU A 50 -9.48 -25.77 -10.25
C GLU A 50 -10.24 -24.43 -10.17
N THR A 51 -10.79 -24.07 -9.01
CA THR A 51 -11.62 -22.87 -8.83
C THR A 51 -11.15 -21.92 -7.72
N LEU A 52 -10.08 -22.25 -7.01
CA LEU A 52 -9.61 -21.47 -5.85
C LEU A 52 -8.10 -21.26 -5.91
N GLY A 53 -7.69 -19.99 -5.86
CA GLY A 53 -6.31 -19.57 -5.68
C GLY A 53 -6.09 -18.88 -4.35
N LEU A 54 -4.87 -18.98 -3.83
CA LEU A 54 -4.35 -18.23 -2.70
C LEU A 54 -3.20 -17.37 -3.19
N PHE A 55 -3.13 -16.13 -2.74
CA PHE A 55 -1.99 -15.26 -2.99
C PHE A 55 -1.54 -14.56 -1.72
N ALA A 56 -0.24 -14.27 -1.64
CA ALA A 56 0.34 -13.47 -0.59
C ALA A 56 1.51 -12.63 -1.12
N ARG A 57 1.60 -11.39 -0.66
CA ARG A 57 2.68 -10.45 -0.95
C ARG A 57 3.20 -9.87 0.33
N ALA A 58 4.50 -9.75 0.48
CA ALA A 58 5.11 -9.04 1.59
C ALA A 58 6.19 -8.11 1.06
N GLY A 59 6.30 -6.93 1.66
CA GLY A 59 7.30 -5.94 1.28
C GLY A 59 7.87 -5.27 2.52
N TRP A 60 9.16 -4.97 2.44
CA TRP A 60 9.89 -4.25 3.47
C TRP A 60 10.88 -3.31 2.82
N ASN A 61 11.06 -2.12 3.37
CA ASN A 61 12.17 -1.25 3.08
C ASN A 61 12.67 -0.54 4.34
N ASP A 62 13.90 -0.01 4.28
CA ASP A 62 14.57 0.55 5.45
C ASP A 62 13.90 1.80 6.03
N GLY A 63 13.04 2.49 5.25
CA GLY A 63 12.28 3.68 5.65
C GLY A 63 13.11 4.80 6.28
N LYS A 64 14.40 4.93 5.95
CA LYS A 64 15.30 5.94 6.58
C LYS A 64 15.24 7.30 5.88
N ASN A 65 14.99 7.25 4.58
CA ASN A 65 15.07 8.40 3.69
C ASN A 65 13.70 8.68 3.07
N GLU A 66 13.51 9.94 2.72
CA GLU A 66 12.31 10.50 2.12
C GLU A 66 11.76 9.62 0.99
N THR A 67 10.46 9.36 1.02
CA THR A 67 9.76 8.71 -0.09
C THR A 67 9.62 9.69 -1.25
N TRP A 68 10.26 9.36 -2.38
CA TRP A 68 10.27 10.20 -3.60
C TRP A 68 9.34 9.66 -4.70
N CYS A 69 9.14 8.35 -4.74
CA CYS A 69 8.24 7.68 -5.68
C CYS A 69 7.45 6.61 -4.94
N PHE A 70 6.17 6.45 -5.31
CA PHE A 70 5.15 5.59 -4.68
C PHE A 70 4.54 6.13 -3.37
N THR A 71 3.49 5.43 -2.92
CA THR A 71 2.82 5.64 -1.63
C THR A 71 3.80 5.45 -0.48
N GLU A 72 3.61 6.23 0.59
CA GLU A 72 4.46 6.22 1.79
C GLU A 72 4.28 4.96 2.65
N ILE A 73 4.68 3.80 2.12
CA ILE A 73 4.62 2.49 2.79
C ILE A 73 6.05 1.95 2.95
N ASP A 74 6.45 1.66 4.19
CA ASP A 74 7.74 1.02 4.45
C ASP A 74 7.62 -0.49 4.59
N HIS A 75 6.53 -0.96 5.21
CA HIS A 75 6.23 -2.37 5.39
C HIS A 75 4.83 -2.67 4.86
N THR A 76 4.67 -3.77 4.12
CA THR A 76 3.37 -4.23 3.63
C THR A 76 3.25 -5.74 3.72
N LEU A 77 2.05 -6.21 4.03
CA LEU A 77 1.65 -7.59 3.89
C LEU A 77 0.25 -7.62 3.29
N THR A 78 0.08 -8.41 2.24
CA THR A 78 -1.18 -8.67 1.57
C THR A 78 -1.38 -10.17 1.50
N THR A 79 -2.60 -10.62 1.73
CA THR A 79 -2.99 -12.01 1.48
C THR A 79 -4.43 -12.06 1.03
N GLY A 80 -4.79 -13.06 0.24
CA GLY A 80 -6.13 -13.16 -0.27
C GLY A 80 -6.42 -14.44 -1.02
N LEU A 81 -7.68 -14.58 -1.38
CA LEU A 81 -8.21 -15.69 -2.15
C LEU A 81 -8.79 -15.15 -3.46
N SER A 82 -8.64 -15.93 -4.52
CA SER A 82 -9.29 -15.72 -5.81
C SER A 82 -10.17 -16.92 -6.15
N PHE A 83 -11.35 -16.65 -6.70
CA PHE A 83 -12.37 -17.64 -7.01
C PHE A 83 -12.74 -17.55 -8.48
N ASP A 84 -12.66 -18.68 -9.18
CA ASP A 84 -13.12 -18.83 -10.56
C ASP A 84 -14.64 -19.07 -10.59
N GLY A 85 -15.33 -18.33 -11.47
CA GLY A 85 -16.79 -18.39 -11.57
C GLY A 85 -17.36 -19.69 -12.14
N LYS A 86 -16.53 -20.63 -12.60
CA LYS A 86 -16.94 -22.03 -12.89
C LYS A 86 -17.73 -22.63 -11.73
N LYS A 87 -17.39 -22.29 -10.48
CA LYS A 87 -18.10 -22.76 -9.27
C LYS A 87 -19.58 -22.35 -9.23
N TRP A 88 -19.96 -21.26 -9.88
CA TRP A 88 -21.34 -20.77 -9.97
C TRP A 88 -21.83 -20.62 -11.42
N LYS A 89 -21.33 -21.47 -12.33
CA LYS A 89 -21.75 -21.56 -13.74
C LYS A 89 -21.49 -20.28 -14.56
N ARG A 90 -20.43 -19.55 -14.21
CA ARG A 90 -19.98 -18.34 -14.89
C ARG A 90 -18.50 -18.45 -15.24
N GLN A 91 -18.19 -19.17 -16.31
CA GLN A 91 -16.82 -19.60 -16.65
C GLN A 91 -15.81 -18.46 -16.81
N ASP A 92 -16.27 -17.26 -17.17
CA ASP A 92 -15.42 -16.09 -17.40
C ASP A 92 -15.49 -15.03 -16.27
N ASP A 93 -16.24 -15.32 -15.21
CA ASP A 93 -16.30 -14.43 -14.05
C ASP A 93 -15.23 -14.80 -13.02
N ASN A 94 -14.85 -13.81 -12.20
CA ASN A 94 -13.90 -14.01 -11.12
C ASN A 94 -14.32 -13.18 -9.91
N ALA A 95 -14.08 -13.70 -8.70
CA ALA A 95 -14.23 -12.93 -7.48
C ALA A 95 -12.95 -13.03 -6.64
N GLY A 96 -12.67 -12.01 -5.85
CA GLY A 96 -11.50 -12.02 -4.97
C GLY A 96 -11.78 -11.35 -3.64
N LEU A 97 -11.10 -11.85 -2.62
CA LEU A 97 -11.06 -11.26 -1.28
C LEU A 97 -9.61 -11.06 -0.89
N ALA A 98 -9.24 -9.86 -0.44
CA ALA A 98 -7.90 -9.55 0.03
C ALA A 98 -7.94 -8.86 1.39
N LEU A 99 -6.90 -9.10 2.18
CA LEU A 99 -6.57 -8.37 3.39
C LEU A 99 -5.17 -7.76 3.21
N LEU A 100 -5.05 -6.51 3.62
CA LEU A 100 -3.84 -5.72 3.51
C LEU A 100 -3.50 -5.12 4.87
N THR A 101 -2.22 -5.09 5.21
CA THR A 101 -1.69 -4.26 6.30
C THR A 101 -0.46 -3.52 5.82
N ASN A 102 -0.46 -2.20 6.02
CA ASN A 102 0.64 -1.32 5.69
C ASN A 102 1.15 -0.63 6.96
N GLY A 103 2.44 -0.36 6.99
CA GLY A 103 3.07 0.35 8.10
C GLY A 103 4.28 1.16 7.69
N LEU A 104 4.70 1.99 8.64
CA LEU A 104 5.89 2.84 8.53
C LEU A 104 7.05 2.27 9.33
N SER A 105 8.26 2.64 8.94
CA SER A 105 9.47 2.39 9.74
C SER A 105 9.45 3.23 11.03
N GLY A 106 10.34 2.91 11.97
CA GLY A 106 10.50 3.69 13.21
C GLY A 106 10.86 5.15 12.94
N ASP A 107 11.85 5.38 12.08
CA ASP A 107 12.36 6.72 11.74
C ASP A 107 11.27 7.56 11.05
N HIS A 108 10.55 6.95 10.11
CA HIS A 108 9.48 7.61 9.37
C HIS A 108 8.29 7.95 10.27
N LYS A 109 7.85 7.02 11.12
CA LYS A 109 6.84 7.27 12.15
C LYS A 109 7.26 8.41 13.08
N ASN A 110 8.51 8.42 13.54
CA ASN A 110 9.03 9.45 14.44
C ASN A 110 9.00 10.82 13.77
N TYR A 111 9.42 10.92 12.51
CA TYR A 111 9.37 12.13 11.70
C TYR A 111 7.96 12.72 11.62
N LEU A 112 6.97 11.92 11.24
CA LEU A 112 5.57 12.37 11.15
C LEU A 112 4.97 12.69 12.53
N SER A 113 5.36 11.97 13.58
CA SER A 113 4.90 12.25 14.96
C SER A 113 5.39 13.59 15.50
N LYS A 114 6.49 14.12 14.95
CA LYS A 114 7.06 15.44 15.27
C LYS A 114 6.58 16.56 14.34
N GLY A 115 5.57 16.28 13.52
CA GLY A 115 4.99 17.27 12.60
C GLY A 115 5.77 17.45 11.31
N GLY A 116 6.58 16.45 10.95
CA GLY A 116 7.08 16.33 9.59
C GLY A 116 5.93 16.11 8.60
N TYR A 117 6.13 16.60 7.38
CA TYR A 117 5.25 16.38 6.24
C TYR A 117 5.99 15.52 5.22
N GLY A 118 5.42 14.36 4.94
CA GLY A 118 5.83 13.48 3.86
C GLY A 118 5.28 13.94 2.51
N PHE A 119 5.37 13.05 1.52
CA PHE A 119 4.88 13.33 0.17
C PHE A 119 3.34 13.37 0.09
N ILE A 120 2.65 12.54 0.87
CA ILE A 120 1.18 12.43 0.94
C ILE A 120 0.64 12.39 2.37
N THR A 121 1.49 12.17 3.37
CA THR A 121 1.14 12.09 4.80
C THR A 121 1.67 13.31 5.56
N GLY A 122 0.93 13.80 6.56
CA GLY A 122 1.26 15.08 7.19
C GLY A 122 0.19 15.61 8.13
N ASP A 123 -0.11 14.88 9.19
CA ASP A 123 -1.16 15.23 10.16
C ASP A 123 -0.71 16.22 11.24
N GLY A 124 0.52 16.77 11.15
CA GLY A 124 1.12 17.67 12.15
C GLY A 124 1.53 16.98 13.47
N LYS A 125 0.82 15.95 13.91
CA LYS A 125 1.24 15.07 15.01
C LYS A 125 0.61 13.69 14.84
N LEU A 126 1.32 12.79 14.16
CA LEU A 126 0.80 11.46 13.86
C LEU A 126 0.52 10.63 15.13
N ASN A 127 -0.76 10.29 15.35
CA ASN A 127 -1.18 9.28 16.34
C ASN A 127 -1.18 7.88 15.70
N TYR A 128 0.00 7.25 15.69
CA TYR A 128 0.25 6.09 14.83
C TYR A 128 -0.57 4.83 15.15
N ALA A 129 -1.13 4.21 14.10
CA ALA A 129 -1.46 2.79 14.00
C ALA A 129 -1.10 2.28 12.59
N PRO A 130 -0.84 0.98 12.40
CA PRO A 130 -0.83 0.41 11.06
C PRO A 130 -2.15 0.65 10.33
N GLU A 131 -2.06 0.82 9.02
CA GLU A 131 -3.22 0.89 8.13
C GLU A 131 -3.64 -0.55 7.78
N TYR A 132 -4.94 -0.79 7.77
CA TYR A 132 -5.51 -2.07 7.37
C TYR A 132 -6.52 -1.84 6.27
N ALA A 133 -6.58 -2.76 5.31
CA ALA A 133 -7.65 -2.77 4.32
C ALA A 133 -8.18 -4.18 4.10
N ALA A 134 -9.47 -4.28 3.82
CA ALA A 134 -10.10 -5.46 3.25
C ALA A 134 -10.71 -5.08 1.90
N GLU A 135 -10.48 -5.90 0.88
CA GLU A 135 -10.99 -5.69 -0.48
C GLU A 135 -11.82 -6.90 -0.90
N LEU A 136 -13.00 -6.67 -1.46
CA LEU A 136 -13.85 -7.67 -2.08
C LEU A 136 -14.25 -7.17 -3.46
N TYR A 137 -13.96 -7.96 -4.49
CA TYR A 137 -14.38 -7.64 -5.85
C TYR A 137 -15.11 -8.80 -6.51
N TYR A 138 -15.93 -8.45 -7.51
CA TYR A 138 -16.53 -9.36 -8.46
C TYR A 138 -16.37 -8.81 -9.87
N SER A 139 -15.65 -9.54 -10.71
CA SER A 139 -15.49 -9.28 -12.14
C SER A 139 -16.52 -10.10 -12.93
N PHE A 140 -17.40 -9.39 -13.60
CA PHE A 140 -18.46 -9.92 -14.44
C PHE A 140 -18.09 -9.75 -15.92
N LYS A 141 -18.13 -10.84 -16.69
CA LYS A 141 -18.03 -10.81 -18.15
C LYS A 141 -19.42 -10.93 -18.79
N PRO A 142 -20.05 -9.82 -19.23
CA PRO A 142 -21.29 -9.88 -20.00
C PRO A 142 -21.12 -10.67 -21.30
N VAL A 143 -22.23 -10.94 -21.99
CA VAL A 143 -22.23 -11.64 -23.29
C VAL A 143 -21.50 -10.85 -24.40
N ILE A 144 -21.27 -9.55 -24.16
CA ILE A 144 -20.48 -8.68 -25.03
C ILE A 144 -19.04 -9.17 -25.03
N LYS A 145 -18.52 -9.50 -26.22
CA LYS A 145 -17.11 -9.87 -26.36
C LYS A 145 -16.23 -8.70 -25.89
N ASP A 146 -15.15 -9.06 -25.22
CA ASP A 146 -14.06 -8.15 -24.88
C ASP A 146 -14.40 -7.05 -23.86
N LEU A 147 -15.45 -7.23 -23.06
CA LEU A 147 -15.81 -6.35 -21.95
C LEU A 147 -15.85 -7.10 -20.62
N TRP A 148 -15.23 -6.51 -19.59
CA TRP A 148 -15.36 -6.92 -18.20
C TRP A 148 -15.77 -5.73 -17.33
N ILE A 149 -16.70 -5.99 -16.42
CA ILE A 149 -17.21 -5.02 -15.45
C ILE A 149 -16.90 -5.54 -14.06
N THR A 150 -16.07 -4.84 -13.31
CA THR A 150 -15.72 -5.23 -11.94
C THR A 150 -16.33 -4.25 -10.95
N ALA A 151 -17.17 -4.77 -10.05
CA ALA A 151 -17.55 -4.05 -8.83
C ALA A 151 -16.56 -4.39 -7.73
N ASP A 152 -16.12 -3.38 -6.99
CA ASP A 152 -15.12 -3.50 -5.94
C ASP A 152 -15.53 -2.71 -4.70
N TYR A 153 -15.31 -3.30 -3.54
CA TYR A 153 -15.54 -2.71 -2.23
C TYR A 153 -14.29 -2.83 -1.38
N GLN A 154 -13.82 -1.69 -0.86
CA GLN A 154 -12.69 -1.65 0.07
C GLN A 154 -13.11 -0.99 1.38
N PHE A 155 -12.75 -1.65 2.48
CA PHE A 155 -12.89 -1.13 3.83
C PHE A 155 -11.51 -0.87 4.41
N MET A 156 -11.20 0.40 4.71
CA MET A 156 -9.89 0.83 5.21
C MET A 156 -9.98 1.34 6.63
N ILE A 157 -9.01 0.98 7.48
CA ILE A 157 -8.90 1.40 8.89
C ILE A 157 -7.56 2.13 9.08
N ASN A 158 -7.59 3.24 9.81
CA ASN A 158 -6.45 4.15 10.03
C ASN A 158 -5.78 4.62 8.72
N PRO A 159 -6.52 5.22 7.75
CA PRO A 159 -5.93 5.69 6.51
C PRO A 159 -4.71 6.58 6.74
N ALA A 160 -3.60 6.38 6.02
CA ALA A 160 -2.33 7.07 6.26
C ALA A 160 -1.80 6.93 7.71
N TYR A 161 -2.01 5.75 8.31
CA TYR A 161 -1.41 5.34 9.57
C TYR A 161 -1.85 6.12 10.81
N ASN A 162 -2.94 6.90 10.73
CA ASN A 162 -3.40 7.74 11.83
C ASN A 162 -4.67 7.18 12.48
N LYS A 163 -4.62 6.89 13.79
CA LYS A 163 -5.75 6.42 14.62
C LYS A 163 -6.88 7.45 14.74
N ASP A 164 -6.54 8.72 14.57
CA ASP A 164 -7.52 9.81 14.69
C ASP A 164 -8.43 9.88 13.43
N ARG A 165 -8.11 9.09 12.40
CA ARG A 165 -8.93 8.96 11.18
C ARG A 165 -9.89 7.79 11.30
N GLY A 166 -11.12 8.02 10.87
CA GLY A 166 -12.17 7.01 10.86
C GLY A 166 -11.94 5.93 9.80
N PRO A 167 -12.61 4.78 9.93
CA PRO A 167 -12.65 3.83 8.84
C PRO A 167 -13.31 4.45 7.61
N VAL A 168 -12.87 4.05 6.43
CA VAL A 168 -13.37 4.55 5.14
C VAL A 168 -13.92 3.38 4.33
N ASN A 169 -15.10 3.60 3.76
CA ASN A 169 -15.75 2.69 2.82
C ASN A 169 -15.54 3.24 1.41
N ILE A 170 -14.97 2.45 0.51
CA ILE A 170 -14.69 2.83 -0.87
C ILE A 170 -15.45 1.87 -1.77
N PHE A 171 -16.27 2.42 -2.68
CA PHE A 171 -16.99 1.67 -3.69
C PHE A 171 -16.47 2.07 -5.06
N SER A 172 -16.07 1.08 -5.85
CA SER A 172 -15.43 1.29 -7.13
C SER A 172 -16.10 0.45 -8.21
N LEU A 173 -16.12 1.00 -9.43
CA LEU A 173 -16.49 0.27 -10.64
C LEU A 173 -15.32 0.38 -11.63
N ARG A 174 -14.84 -0.75 -12.13
CA ARG A 174 -13.78 -0.82 -13.15
C ARG A 174 -14.34 -1.44 -14.42
N LEU A 175 -13.99 -0.83 -15.55
CA LEU A 175 -14.25 -1.37 -16.88
C LEU A 175 -12.92 -1.76 -17.50
N HIS A 176 -12.85 -2.98 -18.04
CA HIS A 176 -11.73 -3.44 -18.85
C HIS A 176 -12.27 -3.84 -20.23
N VAL A 177 -11.65 -3.29 -21.27
CA VAL A 177 -12.05 -3.49 -22.66
C VAL A 177 -10.81 -3.89 -23.44
N ASP A 178 -10.87 -5.05 -24.12
CA ASP A 178 -9.87 -5.44 -25.10
C ASP A 178 -10.33 -4.94 -26.48
N LEU A 179 -9.47 -4.17 -27.17
CA LEU A 179 -9.75 -3.54 -28.47
C LEU A 179 -8.93 -4.16 -29.59
#